data_AF-A0A937WKN9-F1
#
_entry.id   AF-A0A937WKN9-F1
#
_cell.length_a   1.000
_cell.length_b   1.000
_cell.length_c   1.000
_cell.angle_alpha   90.00
_cell.angle_beta   90.00
_cell.angle_gamma   90.00
#
_symmetry.space_group_name_H-M   'P 1'
#
loop_
_entity.id
_entity.type
_entity.pdbx_description
1 polymer ?
#
loop_
_entity_poly.entity_id
_entity_poly.type
_entity_poly.pdbx_seq_one_letter_code
_entity_poly.pdbx_strand_id
1 'polypeptide(L)'
;MEQQHGNADINNIGGKAEINNQHGHLELIAVGNELRLQHQHGNVVLETIGGFVEANKEHGSLRVSNVQTNLTIKSRQANIDVSDIK
;
A
#
# COMPACT_ATOMS: atom_id res chain seq x y z
N MET A 1 -2.45 27.47 3.40
CA MET A 1 -2.28 26.53 4.52
C MET A 1 -2.88 25.22 4.07
N GLU A 2 -2.05 24.26 3.68
CA GLU A 2 -2.51 22.89 3.38
C GLU A 2 -1.62 21.96 4.21
N GLN A 3 -2.06 21.68 5.43
CA GLN A 3 -1.49 20.60 6.22
C GLN A 3 -2.39 19.39 6.03
N GLN A 4 -1.89 18.39 5.33
CA GLN A 4 -2.53 17.08 5.25
C GLN A 4 -1.61 16.08 5.94
N HIS A 5 -1.66 16.08 7.28
CA HIS A 5 -1.11 15.02 8.10
C HIS A 5 -2.21 13.95 8.24
N GLY A 6 -2.49 13.25 7.14
CA GLY A 6 -3.44 12.13 7.12
C GLY A 6 -2.69 10.82 7.26
N ASN A 7 -2.47 10.37 8.49
CA ASN A 7 -2.11 8.98 8.71
C ASN A 7 -3.37 8.14 8.57
N ALA A 8 -3.30 7.04 7.83
CA ALA A 8 -4.43 6.14 7.66
C ALA A 8 -3.99 4.72 7.99
N ASP A 9 -4.68 4.13 8.96
CA ASP A 9 -4.43 2.79 9.46
C ASP A 9 -5.67 1.93 9.19
N ILE A 10 -5.53 0.95 8.30
CA ILE A 10 -6.64 0.13 7.81
C ILE A 10 -6.32 -1.33 8.01
N ASN A 11 -7.22 -2.05 8.68
CA ASN A 11 -6.97 -3.40 9.15
C ASN A 11 -8.18 -4.32 8.87
N ASN A 12 -7.93 -5.60 8.62
CA ASN A 12 -8.95 -6.66 8.49
C ASN A 12 -9.99 -6.41 7.40
N ILE A 13 -9.53 -6.17 6.16
CA ILE A 13 -10.43 -6.03 5.02
C ILE A 13 -10.73 -7.41 4.45
N GLY A 14 -11.92 -7.95 4.71
CA GLY A 14 -12.34 -9.24 4.13
C GLY A 14 -12.56 -9.20 2.62
N GLY A 15 -12.76 -8.01 2.04
CA GLY A 15 -13.05 -7.81 0.62
C GLY A 15 -11.96 -7.07 -0.14
N LYS A 16 -12.37 -6.31 -1.15
CA LYS A 16 -11.49 -5.40 -1.90
C LYS A 16 -11.26 -4.12 -1.09
N ALA A 17 -10.01 -3.65 -1.05
CA ALA A 17 -9.62 -2.33 -0.55
C ALA A 17 -9.17 -1.43 -1.71
N GLU A 18 -9.64 -0.18 -1.74
CA GLU A 18 -9.15 0.84 -2.66
C GLU A 18 -8.82 2.11 -1.88
N ILE A 19 -7.56 2.52 -1.93
CA ILE A 19 -7.04 3.67 -1.17
C ILE A 19 -6.40 4.67 -2.12
N ASN A 20 -6.82 5.92 -1.99
CA ASN A 20 -6.21 7.05 -2.67
C ASN A 20 -5.75 8.04 -1.60
N ASN A 21 -4.42 8.20 -1.44
CA ASN A 21 -3.85 9.15 -0.49
C ASN A 21 -2.76 10.00 -1.15
N GLN A 22 -2.82 11.30 -1.00
CA GLN A 22 -1.84 12.20 -1.64
C GLN A 22 -0.62 12.46 -0.75
N HIS A 23 -0.84 12.62 0.56
CA HIS A 23 0.20 12.95 1.54
C HIS A 23 -0.04 12.22 2.86
N GLY A 24 1.04 11.77 3.51
CA GLY A 24 0.99 11.17 4.85
C GLY A 24 1.57 9.76 4.91
N HIS A 25 1.36 9.08 6.03
CA HIS A 25 1.69 7.67 6.18
C HIS A 25 0.45 6.81 5.97
N LEU A 26 0.60 5.70 5.24
CA LEU A 26 -0.47 4.72 5.06
C LEU A 26 0.01 3.35 5.52
N GLU A 27 -0.77 2.73 6.39
CA GLU A 27 -0.57 1.37 6.86
C GLU A 27 -1.81 0.53 6.57
N LEU A 28 -1.63 -0.57 5.83
CA LEU A 28 -2.66 -1.53 5.53
C LEU A 28 -2.23 -2.93 5.93
N ILE A 29 -3.03 -3.57 6.78
CA ILE A 29 -2.76 -4.92 7.29
C ILE A 29 -3.97 -5.82 7.06
N ALA A 30 -3.72 -7.05 6.63
CA ALA A 30 -4.73 -8.10 6.46
C ALA A 30 -5.83 -7.72 5.43
N VAL A 31 -5.47 -7.74 4.14
CA VAL A 31 -6.42 -7.60 3.03
C VAL A 31 -6.70 -8.98 2.43
N GLY A 32 -7.94 -9.46 2.52
CA GLY A 32 -8.31 -10.82 2.13
C GLY A 32 -8.42 -11.06 0.63
N ASN A 33 -8.70 -10.03 -0.17
CA ASN A 33 -8.88 -10.13 -1.62
C ASN A 33 -7.98 -9.15 -2.37
N GLU A 34 -8.55 -8.14 -3.03
CA GLU A 34 -7.82 -7.19 -3.88
C GLU A 34 -7.42 -5.95 -3.09
N LEU A 35 -6.19 -5.49 -3.25
CA LEU A 35 -5.73 -4.19 -2.75
C LEU A 35 -5.33 -3.30 -3.93
N ARG A 36 -5.99 -2.14 -4.07
CA ARG A 36 -5.55 -1.06 -4.96
C ARG A 36 -5.12 0.14 -4.15
N LEU A 37 -3.88 0.56 -4.36
CA LEU A 37 -3.30 1.69 -3.68
C LEU A 37 -2.79 2.72 -4.70
N GLN A 38 -3.16 3.97 -4.47
CA GLN A 38 -2.57 5.13 -5.13
C GLN A 38 -2.02 6.08 -4.07
N HIS A 39 -0.69 6.26 -4.07
CA HIS A 39 -0.05 7.20 -3.16
C HIS A 39 1.04 8.04 -3.82
N GLN A 40 0.93 9.36 -3.70
CA GLN A 40 1.90 10.28 -4.29
C GLN A 40 3.11 10.52 -3.38
N HIS A 41 2.94 11.08 -2.17
CA HIS A 41 4.06 11.44 -1.28
C HIS A 41 3.91 10.87 0.14
N GLY A 42 4.92 10.12 0.61
CA GLY A 42 4.92 9.57 1.97
C GLY A 42 5.38 8.12 2.04
N ASN A 43 5.15 7.47 3.17
CA ASN A 43 5.56 6.08 3.40
C ASN A 43 4.35 5.16 3.43
N VAL A 44 4.46 4.00 2.78
CA VAL A 44 3.40 2.99 2.74
C VAL A 44 3.91 1.68 3.29
N VAL A 45 3.12 1.07 4.15
CA VAL A 45 3.33 -0.29 4.63
C VAL A 45 2.10 -1.13 4.28
N LEU A 46 2.33 -2.21 3.55
CA LEU A 46 1.34 -3.22 3.21
C LEU A 46 1.78 -4.57 3.79
N GLU A 47 0.96 -5.18 4.62
CA GLU A 47 1.27 -6.46 5.27
C GLU A 47 0.09 -7.43 5.20
N THR A 48 0.39 -8.71 4.93
CA THR A 48 -0.60 -9.79 4.88
C THR A 48 -1.71 -9.52 3.85
N ILE A 49 -1.41 -9.77 2.58
CA ILE A 49 -2.39 -9.65 1.49
C ILE A 49 -2.71 -11.03 0.93
N GLY A 50 -3.94 -11.48 1.16
CA GLY A 50 -4.48 -12.76 0.72
C GLY A 50 -4.76 -12.85 -0.78
N GLY A 51 -4.77 -11.73 -1.50
CA GLY A 51 -5.04 -11.69 -2.94
C GLY A 51 -4.13 -10.73 -3.70
N PHE A 52 -4.66 -10.20 -4.81
CA PHE A 52 -3.90 -9.36 -5.73
C PHE A 52 -3.63 -7.96 -5.16
N VAL A 53 -2.40 -7.48 -5.30
CA VAL A 53 -1.99 -6.14 -4.90
C VAL A 53 -1.59 -5.32 -6.12
N GLU A 54 -2.20 -4.14 -6.29
CA GLU A 54 -1.76 -3.10 -7.22
C GLU A 54 -1.41 -1.83 -6.44
N ALA A 55 -0.14 -1.48 -6.39
CA ALA A 55 0.33 -0.28 -5.68
C ALA A 55 1.01 0.70 -6.64
N ASN A 56 0.54 1.95 -6.64
CA ASN A 56 1.11 3.04 -7.43
C ASN A 56 1.76 4.05 -6.48
N LYS A 57 3.08 4.21 -6.57
CA LYS A 57 3.87 5.07 -5.69
C LYS A 57 4.74 6.04 -6.47
N GLU A 58 4.49 7.35 -6.34
CA GLU A 58 5.32 8.33 -7.07
C GLU A 58 6.62 8.66 -6.33
N HIS A 59 6.53 9.07 -5.05
CA HIS A 59 7.66 9.49 -4.23
C HIS A 59 7.59 8.95 -2.80
N GLY A 60 8.74 8.52 -2.25
CA GLY A 60 8.87 8.08 -0.86
C GLY A 60 9.27 6.61 -0.75
N SER A 61 8.66 5.87 0.17
CA SER A 61 8.90 4.43 0.31
C SER A 61 7.60 3.62 0.31
N LEU A 62 7.67 2.41 -0.23
CA LEU A 62 6.61 1.41 -0.18
C LEU A 62 7.23 0.10 0.28
N ARG A 63 6.75 -0.41 1.42
CA ARG A 63 7.07 -1.73 1.92
C ARG A 63 5.86 -2.65 1.73
N VAL A 64 6.09 -3.79 1.10
CA VAL A 64 5.08 -4.83 0.92
C VAL A 64 5.62 -6.14 1.47
N SER A 65 4.80 -6.80 2.29
CA SER A 65 5.17 -8.08 2.88
C SER A 65 4.00 -9.06 2.92
N ASN A 66 4.30 -10.34 2.77
CA ASN A 66 3.36 -11.44 2.94
C ASN A 66 2.19 -11.39 1.93
N VAL A 67 2.51 -11.43 0.64
CA VAL A 67 1.51 -11.49 -0.45
C VAL A 67 1.32 -12.93 -0.89
N GLN A 68 0.07 -13.41 -0.86
CA GLN A 68 -0.27 -14.81 -1.14
C GLN A 68 -0.47 -15.11 -2.63
N THR A 69 -0.63 -14.09 -3.47
CA THR A 69 -0.79 -14.27 -4.92
C THR A 69 0.07 -13.28 -5.70
N ASN A 70 -0.54 -12.31 -6.38
CA ASN A 70 0.15 -11.48 -7.37
C ASN A 70 0.36 -10.06 -6.84
N LEU A 71 1.54 -9.50 -7.10
CA LEU A 71 1.92 -8.15 -6.70
C LEU A 71 2.39 -7.35 -7.91
N THR A 72 1.69 -6.27 -8.22
CA THR A 72 2.06 -5.28 -9.23
C THR A 72 2.36 -3.96 -8.55
N ILE A 73 3.61 -3.50 -8.66
CA ILE A 73 4.02 -2.19 -8.14
C ILE A 73 4.45 -1.31 -9.30
N LYS A 74 3.90 -0.09 -9.34
CA LYS A 74 4.32 0.97 -10.25
C LYS A 74 4.93 2.08 -9.43
N SER A 75 6.23 2.32 -9.63
CA SER A 75 6.95 3.37 -8.94
C SER A 75 7.70 4.28 -9.89
N ARG A 76 7.76 5.58 -9.57
CA ARG A 76 8.56 6.55 -10.35
C ARG A 76 9.89 6.88 -9.66
N GLN A 77 9.85 7.48 -8.48
CA GLN A 77 11.00 7.92 -7.67
C GLN A 77 10.79 7.53 -6.20
N ALA A 78 10.49 6.24 -5.99
CA ALA A 78 10.22 5.69 -4.67
C ALA A 78 11.07 4.43 -4.42
N ASN A 79 11.41 4.21 -3.16
CA ASN A 79 12.10 3.01 -2.71
C ASN A 79 11.07 1.93 -2.42
N ILE A 80 11.20 0.80 -3.09
CA ILE A 80 10.25 -0.31 -2.99
C ILE A 80 10.95 -1.47 -2.30
N ASP A 81 10.46 -1.86 -1.14
CA ASP A 81 10.90 -3.03 -0.38
C ASP A 81 9.81 -4.09 -0.45
N VAL A 82 10.13 -5.25 -0.99
CA VAL A 82 9.19 -6.36 -1.12
C VAL A 82 9.82 -7.58 -0.49
N SER A 83 9.10 -8.20 0.45
CA SER A 83 9.55 -9.40 1.14
C SER A 83 8.41 -10.40 1.29
N ASP A 84 8.74 -11.69 1.41
CA ASP A 84 7.76 -12.75 1.67
C ASP A 84 6.59 -12.78 0.66
N ILE A 85 6.92 -13.06 -0.61
CA ILE A 85 5.93 -13.26 -1.68
C ILE A 85 5.91 -14.75 -2.00
N LYS A 86 4.71 -15.36 -2.00
CA LYS A 86 4.52 -16.79 -2.23
C LYS A 86 4.19 -17.14 -3.68
#